data_AF-A0A0B1S8M8-F1
#
_entry.id   AF-A0A0B1S8M8-F1
#
_cell.length_a   1.000
_cell.length_b   1.000
_cell.length_c   1.000
_cell.angle_alpha   90.00
_cell.angle_beta   90.00
_cell.angle_gamma   90.00
#
_symmetry.space_group_name_H-M   'P 1'
#
loop_
_entity.id
_entity.type
_entity.pdbx_description
1 polymer ?
#
loop_
_entity_poly.entity_id
_entity_poly.type
_entity_poly.pdbx_seq_one_letter_code
_entity_poly.pdbx_strand_id
1 'polypeptide(L)'
;MRIILLLASLIVACYARRSKTTTPRVPSTPMAYGVDLDKAISTDDFKCLKKKGYRAAFIRAYDPSGAGKFDDSARHNFYNAKKGQSAGLMTEMFMIPNPRSAKSGKTQFMELYKGLTANGIDVNRVFVQVCLVTVV
;
A
#
# COMPACT_ATOMS: atom_id res chain seq x y z
N MET A 1 -66.49 -9.15 -10.41
CA MET A 1 -65.44 -8.28 -10.99
C MET A 1 -64.78 -7.33 -10.00
N ARG A 2 -65.49 -6.72 -9.02
CA ARG A 2 -64.88 -5.81 -8.03
C ARG A 2 -63.84 -6.45 -7.08
N ILE A 3 -64.03 -7.72 -6.70
CA ILE A 3 -63.12 -8.45 -5.78
C ILE A 3 -61.79 -8.84 -6.46
N ILE A 4 -61.82 -9.19 -7.75
CA ILE A 4 -60.62 -9.55 -8.52
C ILE A 4 -59.70 -8.33 -8.69
N LEU A 5 -60.27 -7.14 -8.84
CA LEU A 5 -59.53 -5.88 -8.95
C LEU A 5 -58.85 -5.47 -7.62
N LEU A 6 -59.42 -5.83 -6.47
CA LEU A 6 -58.84 -5.55 -5.15
C LEU A 6 -57.68 -6.51 -4.79
N LEU A 7 -57.73 -7.76 -5.25
CA LEU A 7 -56.63 -8.72 -5.06
C LEU A 7 -55.41 -8.39 -5.94
N ALA A 8 -55.64 -7.85 -7.14
CA ALA A 8 -54.54 -7.47 -8.04
C ALA A 8 -53.71 -6.29 -7.50
N SER A 9 -54.32 -5.32 -6.81
CA SER A 9 -53.60 -4.15 -6.26
C SER A 9 -52.73 -4.48 -5.05
N LEU A 10 -53.14 -5.44 -4.22
CA LEU A 10 -52.35 -5.94 -3.08
C LEU A 10 -51.07 -6.66 -3.52
N ILE A 11 -51.11 -7.39 -4.63
CA ILE A 11 -49.92 -8.10 -5.16
C ILE A 11 -48.88 -7.11 -5.70
N VAL A 12 -49.30 -6.03 -6.38
CA VAL A 12 -48.37 -5.02 -6.92
C VAL A 12 -47.62 -4.27 -5.81
N ALA A 13 -48.26 -4.00 -4.67
CA ALA A 13 -47.62 -3.36 -3.53
C ALA A 13 -46.54 -4.24 -2.87
N CYS A 14 -46.71 -5.56 -2.87
CA CYS A 14 -45.73 -6.50 -2.32
C CYS A 14 -44.49 -6.70 -3.21
N TYR A 15 -44.59 -6.42 -4.51
CA TYR A 15 -43.46 -6.51 -5.46
C TYR A 15 -42.79 -5.17 -5.77
N ALA A 16 -43.27 -4.05 -5.20
CA ALA A 16 -42.61 -2.77 -5.32
C ALA A 16 -41.26 -2.78 -4.58
N ARG A 17 -40.20 -3.18 -5.29
CA ARG A 17 -38.82 -2.97 -4.83
C ARG A 17 -38.61 -1.47 -4.71
N ARG A 18 -38.30 -1.01 -3.50
CA ARG A 18 -37.81 0.35 -3.25
C ARG A 18 -36.57 0.54 -4.12
N SER A 19 -36.67 1.30 -5.20
CA SER A 19 -35.49 1.83 -5.87
C SER A 19 -34.77 2.68 -4.84
N LYS A 20 -33.61 2.22 -4.37
CA LYS A 20 -32.68 3.12 -3.72
C LYS A 20 -32.36 4.14 -4.80
N THR A 21 -32.86 5.36 -4.65
CA THR A 21 -32.37 6.49 -5.44
C THR A 21 -30.88 6.57 -5.14
N THR A 22 -30.08 5.95 -5.99
CA THR A 22 -28.64 6.12 -6.01
C THR A 22 -28.44 7.53 -6.52
N THR A 23 -28.52 8.51 -5.62
CA THR A 23 -27.68 9.69 -5.79
C THR A 23 -26.28 9.15 -6.10
N PRO A 24 -25.57 9.67 -7.12
CA PRO A 24 -24.19 9.30 -7.34
C PRO A 24 -23.43 9.65 -6.05
N ARG A 25 -23.33 8.70 -5.13
CA ARG A 25 -22.40 8.77 -4.03
C ARG A 25 -21.07 8.58 -4.71
N VAL A 26 -20.48 9.68 -5.17
CA VAL A 26 -19.03 9.75 -5.36
C VAL A 26 -18.49 9.07 -4.11
N PRO A 27 -17.82 7.91 -4.24
CA PRO A 27 -17.22 7.31 -3.07
C PRO A 27 -16.25 8.37 -2.56
N SER A 28 -16.60 9.04 -1.48
CA SER A 28 -15.65 9.83 -0.72
C SER A 28 -14.75 8.79 -0.06
N THR A 29 -13.88 8.14 -0.86
CA THR A 29 -12.84 7.29 -0.32
C THR A 29 -12.09 8.19 0.65
N PRO A 30 -12.14 7.89 1.97
CA PRO A 30 -11.42 8.70 2.93
C PRO A 30 -9.98 8.81 2.45
N MET A 31 -9.44 10.03 2.42
CA MET A 31 -8.04 10.25 2.05
C MET A 31 -7.18 9.30 2.88
N ALA A 32 -6.44 8.43 2.19
CA ALA A 32 -5.60 7.43 2.82
C ALA A 32 -4.17 7.99 2.90
N TYR A 33 -3.60 8.04 4.10
CA TYR A 33 -2.23 8.47 4.28
C TYR A 33 -1.26 7.30 4.03
N GLY A 34 -0.20 7.58 3.29
CA GLY A 34 0.98 6.73 3.16
C GLY A 34 2.15 7.34 3.93
N VAL A 35 3.09 6.50 4.34
CA VAL A 35 4.37 6.93 4.92
C VAL A 35 5.51 6.20 4.22
N ASP A 36 6.58 6.90 3.85
CA ASP A 36 7.83 6.28 3.42
C ASP A 36 8.85 6.24 4.57
N LEU A 37 9.67 5.19 4.62
CA LEU A 37 10.57 4.91 5.73
C LEU A 37 11.93 4.42 5.22
N ASP A 38 13.01 5.03 5.73
CA ASP A 38 14.40 4.72 5.40
C ASP A 38 15.22 4.19 6.61
N LYS A 39 14.59 4.08 7.79
CA LYS A 39 15.17 3.52 9.03
C LYS A 39 14.34 2.36 9.56
N ALA A 40 14.96 1.54 10.40
CA ALA A 40 14.27 0.48 11.12
C ALA A 40 13.17 1.05 12.03
N ILE A 41 11.98 0.47 11.94
CA ILE A 41 10.80 0.84 12.73
C ILE A 41 10.22 -0.39 13.43
N SER A 42 9.80 -0.22 14.68
CA SER A 42 9.21 -1.30 15.49
C SER A 42 7.79 -1.66 15.02
N THR A 43 7.30 -2.84 15.38
CA THR A 43 5.89 -3.18 15.12
C THR A 43 4.94 -2.20 15.83
N ASP A 44 5.27 -1.71 17.02
CA ASP A 44 4.39 -0.83 17.80
C ASP A 44 4.25 0.57 17.18
N ASP A 45 5.31 1.08 16.57
CA ASP A 45 5.25 2.32 15.80
C ASP A 45 4.36 2.18 14.56
N PHE A 46 4.43 1.04 13.85
CA PHE A 46 3.50 0.76 12.76
C PHE A 46 2.04 0.65 13.23
N LYS A 47 1.79 0.07 14.41
CA LYS A 47 0.45 0.08 15.03
C LYS A 47 0.00 1.51 15.33
N CYS A 48 0.91 2.37 15.81
CA CYS A 48 0.63 3.78 16.06
C CYS A 48 0.23 4.51 14.77
N LEU A 49 1.01 4.36 13.69
CA LEU A 49 0.71 4.91 12.37
C LEU A 49 -0.68 4.46 11.89
N LYS A 50 -0.98 3.16 12.00
CA LYS A 50 -2.30 2.62 11.64
C LYS A 50 -3.44 3.29 12.41
N LYS A 51 -3.29 3.44 13.74
CA LYS A 51 -4.27 4.13 14.61
C LYS A 51 -4.46 5.60 14.23
N LYS A 52 -3.41 6.25 13.73
CA LYS A 52 -3.44 7.64 13.24
C LYS A 52 -4.00 7.81 11.83
N GLY A 53 -4.42 6.71 11.19
CA GLY A 53 -5.13 6.74 9.92
C GLY A 53 -4.30 6.35 8.70
N TYR A 54 -3.00 6.06 8.87
CA TYR A 54 -2.16 5.58 7.78
C TYR A 54 -2.64 4.21 7.28
N ARG A 55 -2.53 4.01 5.97
CA ARG A 55 -3.01 2.80 5.28
C ARG A 55 -1.93 2.11 4.47
N ALA A 56 -0.88 2.83 4.09
CA ALA A 56 0.25 2.30 3.35
C ALA A 56 1.58 2.68 4.00
N ALA A 57 2.56 1.77 3.92
CA ALA A 57 3.96 2.01 4.22
C ALA A 57 4.80 1.70 2.97
N PHE A 58 5.61 2.67 2.57
CA PHE A 58 6.60 2.53 1.51
C PHE A 58 7.95 2.30 2.20
N ILE A 59 8.55 1.14 1.97
CA ILE A 59 9.76 0.73 2.68
C ILE A 59 10.93 0.81 1.72
N ARG A 60 11.98 1.52 2.14
CA ARG A 60 13.21 1.57 1.37
C ARG A 60 13.86 0.19 1.37
N ALA A 61 14.09 -0.34 0.17
CA ALA A 61 14.73 -1.63 -0.06
C ALA A 61 16.11 -1.48 -0.73
N TYR A 62 16.45 -0.28 -1.22
CA TYR A 62 17.80 0.03 -1.71
C TYR A 62 18.27 1.35 -1.12
N ASP A 63 19.38 1.28 -0.40
CA ASP A 63 20.07 2.42 0.21
C ASP A 63 21.11 2.98 -0.78
N PRO A 64 21.05 4.27 -1.14
CA PRO A 64 22.00 4.86 -2.07
C PRO A 64 23.37 5.14 -1.43
N SER A 65 23.54 4.95 -0.12
CA SER A 65 24.81 5.22 0.57
C SER A 65 26.00 4.46 -0.02
N GLY A 66 27.19 5.08 -0.01
CA GLY A 66 28.41 4.50 -0.58
C GLY A 66 28.26 4.18 -2.06
N ALA A 67 28.34 2.90 -2.43
CA ALA A 67 28.14 2.42 -3.81
C ALA A 67 26.69 2.00 -4.10
N GLY A 68 25.77 2.18 -3.15
CA GLY A 68 24.43 1.60 -3.19
C GLY A 68 24.43 0.15 -2.71
N LYS A 69 23.42 -0.23 -1.92
CA LYS A 69 23.22 -1.60 -1.44
C LYS A 69 21.75 -1.90 -1.11
N PHE A 70 21.42 -3.18 -1.00
CA PHE A 70 20.16 -3.60 -0.37
C PHE A 70 20.09 -3.03 1.06
N ASP A 71 18.92 -2.50 1.44
CA ASP A 71 18.73 -1.92 2.78
C ASP A 71 18.51 -3.03 3.81
N ASP A 72 19.40 -3.11 4.79
CA ASP A 72 19.39 -4.11 5.86
C ASP A 72 18.10 -4.05 6.72
N SER A 73 17.43 -2.89 6.77
CA SER A 73 16.18 -2.69 7.51
C SER A 73 14.94 -3.14 6.75
N ALA A 74 15.02 -3.35 5.42
CA ALA A 74 13.87 -3.56 4.55
C ALA A 74 13.03 -4.77 4.97
N ARG A 75 13.69 -5.89 5.26
CA ARG A 75 13.03 -7.13 5.71
C ARG A 75 12.27 -6.91 7.01
N HIS A 76 12.92 -6.33 8.02
CA HIS A 76 12.31 -6.12 9.33
C HIS A 76 11.11 -5.19 9.23
N ASN A 77 11.25 -4.08 8.50
CA ASN A 77 10.15 -3.15 8.26
C ASN A 77 8.99 -3.82 7.53
N PHE A 78 9.26 -4.65 6.51
CA PHE A 78 8.21 -5.34 5.74
C PHE A 78 7.34 -6.20 6.64
N TYR A 79 7.99 -7.06 7.43
CA TYR A 79 7.26 -7.97 8.30
C TYR A 79 6.61 -7.22 9.46
N ASN A 80 7.24 -6.18 10.00
CA ASN A 80 6.65 -5.35 11.06
C ASN A 80 5.39 -4.61 10.57
N ALA A 81 5.39 -4.08 9.35
CA ALA A 81 4.24 -3.40 8.74
C ALA A 81 3.10 -4.37 8.39
N LYS A 82 3.43 -5.59 7.93
CA LYS A 82 2.43 -6.62 7.55
C LYS A 82 1.86 -7.42 8.72
N LYS A 83 2.55 -7.55 9.86
CA LYS A 83 2.20 -8.54 10.91
C LYS A 83 0.75 -8.37 11.42
N GLY A 84 -0.12 -9.29 10.99
CA GLY A 84 -1.48 -9.50 11.49
C GLY A 84 -2.42 -8.29 11.49
N GLN A 85 -3.51 -8.38 12.27
CA GLN A 85 -4.50 -7.30 12.46
C GLN A 85 -3.95 -6.07 13.19
N SER A 86 -2.70 -6.07 13.67
CA SER A 86 -2.19 -5.01 14.55
C SER A 86 -1.60 -3.82 13.80
N ALA A 87 -0.74 -4.04 12.80
CA ALA A 87 -0.24 -2.96 11.93
C ALA A 87 -1.04 -2.90 10.61
N GLY A 88 -1.15 -4.04 9.90
CA GLY A 88 -2.06 -4.21 8.76
C GLY A 88 -1.99 -3.10 7.72
N LEU A 89 -0.80 -2.56 7.46
CA LEU A 89 -0.59 -1.55 6.43
C LEU A 89 -0.35 -2.25 5.09
N MET A 90 -0.93 -1.71 4.01
CA MET A 90 -0.43 -2.03 2.68
C MET A 90 1.06 -1.70 2.64
N THR A 91 1.85 -2.59 2.07
CA THR A 91 3.30 -2.44 2.09
C THR A 91 3.82 -2.47 0.67
N GLU A 92 4.53 -1.42 0.28
CA GLU A 92 5.20 -1.30 -1.02
C GLU A 92 6.69 -1.11 -0.79
N MET A 93 7.50 -1.56 -1.75
CA MET A 93 8.94 -1.37 -1.71
C MET A 93 9.36 -0.25 -2.63
N PHE A 94 10.35 0.53 -2.21
CA PHE A 94 10.98 1.51 -3.08
C PHE A 94 12.50 1.44 -3.04
N MET A 95 13.14 1.95 -4.09
CA MET A 95 14.57 2.18 -4.15
C MET A 95 14.87 3.65 -4.32
N ILE A 96 15.98 4.08 -3.71
CA ILE A 96 16.68 5.29 -4.11
C ILE A 96 17.98 4.81 -4.78
N PRO A 97 18.10 4.83 -6.11
CA PRO A 97 19.35 4.48 -6.78
C PRO A 97 20.44 5.50 -6.45
N ASN A 98 21.69 5.06 -6.48
CA ASN A 98 22.85 5.95 -6.44
C ASN A 98 23.36 6.19 -7.87
N PRO A 99 23.08 7.35 -8.49
CA PRO A 99 23.52 7.63 -9.86
C PRO A 99 25.02 7.92 -9.97
N ARG A 100 25.73 8.15 -8.84
CA ARG A 100 27.19 8.37 -8.82
C ARG A 100 27.98 7.08 -8.58
N SER A 101 27.30 5.97 -8.32
CA SER A 101 27.94 4.66 -8.17
C SER A 101 28.52 4.18 -9.50
N ALA A 102 29.62 3.42 -9.44
CA ALA A 102 30.11 2.67 -10.60
C ALA A 102 29.16 1.54 -11.04
N LYS A 103 28.18 1.18 -10.20
CA LYS A 103 27.17 0.16 -10.51
C LYS A 103 26.12 0.74 -11.47
N SER A 104 25.85 0.02 -12.56
CA SER A 104 24.72 0.33 -13.44
C SER A 104 23.38 0.28 -12.70
N GLY A 105 22.37 1.03 -13.17
CA GLY A 105 21.02 0.96 -12.61
C GLY A 105 20.44 -0.46 -12.61
N LYS A 106 20.77 -1.26 -13.63
CA LYS A 106 20.43 -2.71 -13.68
C LYS A 106 21.04 -3.46 -12.50
N THR A 107 22.33 -3.25 -12.23
CA THR A 107 23.03 -3.90 -11.11
C THR A 107 22.36 -3.54 -9.78
N GLN A 108 22.09 -2.25 -9.57
CA GLN A 108 21.44 -1.75 -8.35
C GLN A 108 20.03 -2.33 -8.17
N PHE A 109 19.23 -2.37 -9.24
CA PHE A 109 17.91 -3.01 -9.19
C PHE A 109 17.99 -4.51 -8.92
N MET A 110 18.93 -5.22 -9.53
CA MET A 110 19.11 -6.66 -9.31
C MET A 110 19.56 -6.98 -7.88
N GLU A 111 20.35 -6.12 -7.25
CA GLU A 111 20.71 -6.23 -5.84
C GLU A 111 19.46 -6.09 -4.94
N LEU A 112 18.59 -5.10 -5.21
CA LEU A 112 17.30 -4.98 -4.53
C LEU A 112 16.45 -6.24 -4.72
N TYR A 113 16.28 -6.67 -5.97
CA TYR A 113 15.41 -7.81 -6.30
C TYR A 113 15.87 -9.09 -5.61
N LYS A 114 17.19 -9.37 -5.66
CA LYS A 114 17.79 -10.51 -4.97
C LYS A 114 17.65 -10.38 -3.46
N GLY A 115 17.87 -9.20 -2.89
CA GLY A 115 17.69 -8.95 -1.46
C GLY A 115 16.26 -9.23 -0.99
N LEU A 116 15.25 -8.75 -1.72
CA LEU A 116 13.85 -9.00 -1.39
C LEU A 116 13.48 -10.48 -1.51
N THR A 117 13.82 -11.12 -2.63
CA THR A 117 13.48 -12.54 -2.88
C THR A 117 14.20 -13.49 -1.93
N ALA A 118 15.49 -13.26 -1.64
CA ALA A 118 16.23 -14.03 -0.63
C ALA A 118 15.63 -13.92 0.78
N ASN A 119 14.87 -12.85 1.04
CA ASN A 119 14.18 -12.62 2.30
C ASN A 119 12.71 -13.07 2.29
N GLY A 120 12.26 -13.80 1.26
CA GLY A 120 10.89 -14.30 1.16
C GLY A 120 9.85 -13.19 0.90
N ILE A 121 10.26 -12.13 0.21
CA ILE A 121 9.40 -11.01 -0.17
C ILE A 121 9.17 -11.06 -1.68
N ASP A 122 7.93 -11.33 -2.08
CA ASP A 122 7.54 -11.35 -3.49
C ASP A 122 7.59 -9.94 -4.08
N VAL A 123 8.25 -9.81 -5.23
CA VAL A 123 8.45 -8.53 -5.91
C VAL A 123 7.52 -8.42 -7.11
N ASN A 124 6.35 -7.82 -6.89
CA ASN A 124 5.39 -7.52 -7.98
C ASN A 124 5.56 -6.10 -8.54
N ARG A 125 6.00 -5.17 -7.69
CA ARG A 125 6.19 -3.75 -8.01
C ARG A 125 7.26 -3.17 -7.09
N VAL A 126 8.05 -2.26 -7.63
CA VAL A 126 9.01 -1.44 -6.88
C VAL A 126 8.87 0.00 -7.35
N PHE A 127 8.81 0.93 -6.41
CA PHE A 127 8.85 2.36 -6.73
C PHE A 127 10.29 2.83 -6.84
N VAL A 128 10.57 3.71 -7.81
CA VAL A 128 11.89 4.35 -7.93
C VAL A 128 11.73 5.79 -7.49
N GLN A 129 12.40 6.16 -6.41
CA GLN A 129 12.46 7.54 -5.95
C GLN A 129 13.67 8.22 -6.58
N VAL A 130 13.40 9.12 -7.52
CA VAL A 130 14.43 9.91 -8.19
C VAL A 130 14.68 11.17 -7.36
N CYS A 131 15.83 11.22 -6.69
CA CYS A 131 16.25 12.40 -5.91
C CYS A 131 17.36 13.16 -6.64
N LEU A 132 17.36 14.49 -6.52
CA LEU A 132 18.55 15.28 -6.81
C LEU A 132 19.62 14.89 -5.80
N VAL A 133 20.78 14.40 -6.27
CA VAL A 133 21.89 14.10 -5.36
C VAL A 133 22.52 15.42 -4.96
N THR A 134 22.22 15.91 -3.77
CA THR A 134 22.89 17.09 -3.21
C THR A 134 24.38 16.81 -3.13
N VAL A 135 25.18 17.67 -3.77
CA VAL A 135 26.63 17.70 -3.59
C VAL A 135 26.86 18.25 -2.18
N VAL A 136 27.22 17.37 -1.25
CA VAL A 136 27.79 17.77 0.04
C VAL A 136 29.30 17.59 -0.05
#